data_AF-A0A955H5I5-F1
#
_entry.id   AF-A0A955H5I5-F1
#
_cell.length_a   1.000
_cell.length_b   1.000
_cell.length_c   1.000
_cell.angle_alpha   90.00
_cell.angle_beta   90.00
_cell.angle_gamma   90.00
#
_symmetry.space_group_name_H-M   'P 1'
#
loop_
_entity.id
_entity.type
_entity.pdbx_description
1 polymer ?
#
loop_
_entity_poly.entity_id
_entity_poly.type
_entity_poly.pdbx_seq_one_letter_code
_entity_poly.pdbx_strand_id
1 'polypeptide(L)' 'MEINWVVVIYTLLLIDSMGVIIMSWFGQKWWLQFTGPMAKYFPPAKGCAVIYFTLVLAIGYLLRLF' A
#
# COMPACT_ATOMS: atom_id res chain seq x y z
N MET A 1 10.43 -25.76 9.57
CA MET A 1 9.90 -24.87 8.50
C MET A 1 10.90 -23.74 8.33
N GLU A 2 11.57 -23.69 7.19
CA GLU A 2 12.35 -22.50 6.84
C GLU A 2 11.38 -21.38 6.42
N ILE A 3 11.57 -20.19 7.00
CA ILE A 3 10.75 -19.04 6.66
C ILE A 3 11.27 -18.46 5.34
N ASN A 4 10.40 -18.39 4.34
CA ASN A 4 10.71 -17.70 3.10
C ASN A 4 10.53 -16.18 3.29
N TRP A 5 11.63 -15.48 3.56
CA TRP A 5 11.64 -14.05 3.80
C TRP A 5 11.07 -13.22 2.64
N VAL A 6 11.22 -13.68 1.40
CA VAL A 6 10.66 -13.00 0.22
C VAL A 6 9.14 -12.95 0.30
N VAL A 7 8.50 -14.08 0.67
CA VAL A 7 7.05 -14.17 0.83
C VAL A 7 6.56 -13.30 1.98
N VAL A 8 7.30 -13.27 3.10
CA VAL A 8 6.95 -12.44 4.27
C VAL A 8 6.98 -10.96 3.90
N ILE A 9 8.09 -10.50 3.28
CA ILE A 9 8.26 -9.10 2.87
C ILE A 9 7.19 -8.73 1.83
N TYR A 10 6.96 -9.59 0.84
CA TYR A 10 5.94 -9.37 -0.18
C TYR A 10 4.54 -9.24 0.44
N THR A 11 4.19 -10.13 1.38
CA THR A 11 2.88 -10.10 2.05
C THR A 11 2.69 -8.81 2.84
N LEU A 12 3.72 -8.34 3.54
CA LEU A 12 3.68 -7.05 4.25
C LEU A 12 3.46 -5.88 3.27
N LEU A 13 4.17 -5.86 2.14
CA LEU A 13 4.01 -4.86 1.08
C LEU A 13 2.60 -4.90 0.45
N LEU A 14 2.05 -6.09 0.26
CA LEU A 14 0.70 -6.26 -0.27
C LEU A 14 -0.34 -5.71 0.70
N ILE A 15 -0.23 -6.03 1.99
CA ILE A 15 -1.13 -5.50 3.03
C ILE A 15 -1.00 -3.98 3.13
N ASP A 16 0.22 -3.43 3.11
CA ASP A 16 0.48 -1.99 3.15
C ASP A 16 -0.19 -1.26 1.98
N SER A 17 0.06 -1.73 0.75
CA SER A 17 -0.53 -1.12 -0.46
C SER A 17 -2.06 -1.22 -0.52
N MET A 18 -2.65 -2.32 -0.03
CA MET A 18 -4.10 -2.44 0.16
C MET A 18 -4.61 -1.41 1.18
N GLY A 19 -3.90 -1.24 2.29
CA GLY A 19 -4.19 -0.23 3.30
C GLY A 19 -4.22 1.18 2.71
N VAL A 20 -3.25 1.54 1.88
CA VAL A 20 -3.20 2.84 1.19
C VAL A 20 -4.38 3.03 0.22
N ILE A 21 -4.83 1.99 -0.49
CA ILE A 21 -6.05 2.07 -1.31
C ILE A 21 -7.28 2.35 -0.45
N ILE A 22 -7.51 1.54 0.59
CA ILE A 22 -8.66 1.70 1.48
C ILE A 22 -8.64 3.10 2.10
N MET A 23 -7.46 3.54 2.54
CA MET A 23 -7.26 4.82 3.16
C MET A 23 -7.52 6.00 2.21
N SER A 24 -7.05 5.92 0.96
CA SER A 24 -7.26 6.97 -0.03
C SER A 24 -8.70 7.06 -0.54
N TRP A 25 -9.46 5.96 -0.47
CA TRP A 25 -10.86 5.93 -0.93
C TRP A 25 -11.86 6.25 0.18
N PHE A 26 -11.69 5.68 1.37
CA PHE A 26 -12.64 5.79 2.48
C PHE A 26 -12.11 6.60 3.66
N GLY A 27 -10.79 6.58 3.88
CA GLY A 27 -10.14 7.19 5.03
C GLY A 27 -9.63 8.62 4.83
N GLN A 28 -9.82 9.24 3.67
CA GLN A 28 -9.22 10.55 3.34
C GLN A 28 -9.46 11.62 4.40
N LYS A 29 -10.69 11.73 4.93
CA LYS A 29 -11.02 12.70 6.00
C LYS A 29 -10.31 12.37 7.31
N TRP A 30 -10.27 11.10 7.69
CA TRP A 30 -9.56 10.63 8.88
C TRP A 30 -8.05 10.87 8.74
N TRP A 31 -7.47 10.66 7.56
CA TRP A 31 -6.05 10.93 7.30
C TRP A 31 -5.70 12.39 7.53
N LEU A 32 -6.51 13.28 6.94
CA LEU A 32 -6.29 14.71 6.99
C LEU A 32 -6.38 15.22 8.44
N GLN A 33 -7.29 14.66 9.24
CA GLN A 33 -7.40 14.99 10.66
C GLN A 33 -6.25 14.41 11.49
N PHE A 34 -5.83 13.18 11.22
CA PHE A 34 -4.81 12.48 12.01
C PHE A 34 -3.39 12.97 11.71
N THR A 35 -3.05 13.15 10.43
CA THR A 35 -1.71 13.56 10.00
C THR A 35 -1.52 15.08 9.92
N GLY A 36 -2.63 15.84 9.94
CA GLY A 36 -2.59 17.30 10.01
C GLY A 36 -1.66 17.92 8.95
N PRO A 37 -0.63 18.71 9.34
CA PRO A 37 0.29 19.34 8.38
C PRO A 37 1.06 18.35 7.50
N MET A 38 1.30 17.12 7.99
CA MET A 38 2.03 16.09 7.24
C MET A 38 1.25 15.62 6.00
N ALA A 39 -0.09 15.75 6.00
CA ALA A 39 -0.93 15.41 4.86
C ALA A 39 -0.61 16.23 3.61
N LYS A 40 0.05 17.38 3.76
CA LYS A 40 0.52 18.21 2.63
C LYS A 40 1.62 17.52 1.83
N TYR A 41 2.50 16.77 2.51
CA TYR A 41 3.58 16.02 1.88
C TYR A 41 3.15 14.62 1.45
N PHE A 42 2.17 14.05 2.16
CA PHE A 42 1.61 12.74 1.88
C PHE A 42 0.10 12.83 1.64
N PRO A 43 -0.32 13.46 0.52
CA PRO A 43 -1.72 13.51 0.18
C PRO A 43 -2.20 12.08 -0.12
N PRO A 44 -3.38 11.67 0.39
CA PRO A 44 -3.98 10.39 0.07
C PRO A 44 -4.58 10.45 -1.36
N ALA A 45 -3.69 10.58 -2.35
CA ALA A 45 -4.06 10.71 -3.74
C ALA A 45 -4.45 9.34 -4.29
N LYS A 46 -5.73 9.19 -4.66
CA LYS A 46 -6.31 7.94 -5.18
C LYS A 46 -5.50 7.35 -6.34
N GLY A 47 -4.98 8.19 -7.24
CA GLY A 47 -4.15 7.76 -8.37
C GLY A 47 -2.82 7.14 -7.93
N CYS A 48 -2.11 7.76 -6.98
CA CYS A 48 -0.86 7.22 -6.46
C CYS A 48 -1.08 5.90 -5.71
N ALA A 49 -2.18 5.77 -4.97
CA ALA A 49 -2.54 4.53 -4.27
C ALA A 49 -2.76 3.37 -5.25
N VAL A 50 -3.47 3.62 -6.36
CA VAL A 50 -3.71 2.61 -7.40
C VAL A 50 -2.40 2.22 -8.09
N ILE A 51 -1.56 3.19 -8.48
CA ILE A 51 -0.25 2.90 -9.11
C ILE A 51 0.63 2.06 -8.19
N TYR A 52 0.71 2.42 -6.90
CA TYR A 52 1.50 1.67 -5.92
C TYR A 52 0.97 0.24 -5.74
N PHE A 53 -0.33 0.06 -5.59
CA PHE A 53 -0.92 -1.27 -5.48
C PHE A 53 -0.71 -2.12 -6.74
N THR A 54 -0.89 -1.54 -7.93
CA THR A 54 -0.59 -2.23 -9.19
C THR A 54 0.89 -2.63 -9.30
N LEU A 55 1.80 -1.76 -8.85
CA LEU A 55 3.23 -2.08 -8.80
C LEU A 55 3.51 -3.28 -7.87
N VAL A 56 2.88 -3.31 -6.68
CA VAL A 56 3.03 -4.44 -5.76
C VAL A 56 2.48 -5.73 -6.36
N LEU A 57 1.31 -5.70 -7.01
CA LEU A 57 0.79 -6.87 -7.72
C LEU A 57 1.73 -7.34 -8.84
N ALA A 58 2.33 -6.41 -9.60
CA ALA A 58 3.29 -6.75 -10.64
C ALA A 58 4.55 -7.42 -10.05
N ILE A 59 5.03 -6.96 -8.89
CA ILE A 59 6.14 -7.61 -8.17
C ILE A 59 5.75 -9.05 -7.78
N GLY A 60 4.54 -9.26 -7.28
CA GLY A 60 4.04 -10.60 -6.93
C GLY A 60 4.02 -11.56 -8.12
N TYR A 61 3.56 -11.06 -9.27
CA TYR A 61 3.59 -11.80 -10.54
C TYR A 61 5.01 -12.13 -11.00
N LEU A 62 5.94 -11.16 -10.93
CA LEU A 62 7.35 -11.38 -11.30
C LEU A 62 8.03 -12.40 -10.38
N LEU A 63 7.65 -12.43 -9.10
CA LEU A 63 8.12 -13.42 -8.12
C LEU A 63 7.40 -14.77 -8.22
N ARG A 64 6.43 -14.92 -9.13
CA ARG A 64 5.58 -16.11 -9.30
C ARG A 64 4.86 -16.54 -8.02
N LEU A 65 4.41 -15.56 -7.23
CA LEU A 65 3.63 -15.81 -6.02
C LEU A 65 2.14 -16.06 -6.34
N PHE A 66 1.68 -15.69 -7.53
CA PHE A 66 0.40 -16.04 -8.15
C PHE A 66 0.48 -15.81 -9.67
#